data_AF-A0A7X8HN58-F1
#
_entry.id   AF-A0A7X8HN58-F1
#
_cell.length_a   1.000
_cell.length_b   1.000
_cell.length_c   1.000
_cell.angle_alpha   90.00
_cell.angle_beta   90.00
_cell.angle_gamma   90.00
#
_symmetry.space_group_name_H-M   'P 1'
#
loop_
_entity.id
_entity.type
_entity.pdbx_description
1 polymer ?
#
loop_
_entity_poly.entity_id
_entity_poly.type
_entity_poly.pdbx_seq_one_letter_code
_entity_poly.pdbx_strand_id
1 'polypeptide(L)'
;MAIDPSFSPDGSRLAFVAAKDLGDDVWGFNKPEELADWVATRTLWVGNADGSGAQPLTGAGAGVYQPIWSQDCSHILYVRDNALWIIDANDGEAEKVLELYSQGEDLFGFYGFTSYRDVWAWYQE
;
A
#
# COMPACT_ATOMS: atom_id res chain seq x y z
N MET A 1 -10.62 -9.64 -0.42
CA MET A 1 -11.16 -8.26 -0.35
C MET A 1 -10.13 -7.26 -0.87
N ALA A 2 -10.57 -6.09 -1.33
CA ALA A 2 -9.68 -5.00 -1.77
C ALA A 2 -9.83 -3.80 -0.83
N ILE A 3 -8.70 -3.22 -0.42
CA ILE A 3 -8.60 -2.08 0.51
C ILE A 3 -7.57 -1.07 -0.02
N ASP A 4 -7.53 0.12 0.58
CA ASP A 4 -6.59 1.21 0.27
C ASP A 4 -6.42 1.52 -1.25
N PRO A 5 -7.49 1.87 -1.98
CA PRO A 5 -7.37 2.19 -3.40
C PRO A 5 -6.68 3.54 -3.64
N SER A 6 -5.84 3.61 -4.68
CA SER A 6 -5.24 4.85 -5.19
C SER A 6 -5.21 4.85 -6.72
N PHE A 7 -5.82 5.84 -7.35
CA PHE A 7 -5.71 6.06 -8.80
C PHE A 7 -4.36 6.66 -9.18
N SER A 8 -3.87 6.33 -10.37
CA SER A 8 -2.75 7.04 -10.98
C SER A 8 -3.17 8.48 -11.33
N PRO A 9 -2.25 9.46 -11.29
CA PRO A 9 -2.55 10.85 -11.63
C PRO A 9 -3.19 11.07 -12.99
N ASP A 10 -2.84 10.24 -13.98
CA ASP A 10 -3.43 10.25 -15.33
C ASP A 10 -4.81 9.56 -15.41
N GLY A 11 -5.26 8.95 -14.32
CA GLY A 11 -6.54 8.23 -14.22
C GLY A 11 -6.60 6.93 -15.01
N SER A 12 -5.49 6.44 -15.57
CA SER A 12 -5.48 5.22 -16.40
C SER A 12 -5.41 3.93 -15.58
N ARG A 13 -4.84 3.98 -14.38
CA ARG A 13 -4.59 2.82 -13.53
C ARG A 13 -5.08 3.03 -12.09
N LEU A 14 -5.28 1.91 -11.42
CA LEU A 14 -5.65 1.81 -10.01
C LEU A 14 -4.65 0.89 -9.30
N ALA A 15 -4.02 1.38 -8.24
CA ALA A 15 -3.32 0.56 -7.27
C ALA A 15 -4.27 0.26 -6.11
N PHE A 16 -4.21 -0.94 -5.57
CA PHE A 16 -5.01 -1.33 -4.41
C PHE A 16 -4.32 -2.46 -3.66
N VAL A 17 -4.72 -2.67 -2.41
CA VAL A 17 -4.25 -3.78 -1.60
C VAL A 17 -5.28 -4.90 -1.63
N ALA A 18 -4.89 -6.07 -2.10
CA ALA A 18 -5.70 -7.27 -2.00
C ALA A 18 -5.34 -8.02 -0.72
N ALA A 19 -6.34 -8.41 0.06
CA ALA A 19 -6.20 -9.18 1.29
C ALA A 19 -7.12 -10.40 1.29
N LYS A 20 -6.80 -11.38 2.13
CA LYS A 20 -7.65 -12.54 2.37
C LYS A 20 -9.06 -12.09 2.74
N ASP A 21 -10.06 -12.71 2.12
CA ASP A 21 -11.46 -12.48 2.47
C ASP A 21 -11.75 -13.02 3.87
N LEU A 22 -12.43 -12.21 4.69
CA LEU A 22 -12.81 -12.53 6.06
C LEU A 22 -14.18 -13.21 6.13
N GLY A 23 -14.94 -13.23 5.03
CA GLY A 23 -16.28 -13.81 5.02
C GLY A 23 -17.17 -13.16 6.09
N ASP A 24 -17.68 -13.97 7.02
CA ASP A 24 -18.60 -13.52 8.07
C ASP A 24 -17.89 -12.89 9.29
N ASP A 25 -16.55 -12.91 9.34
CA ASP A 25 -15.74 -12.34 10.44
C ASP A 25 -15.58 -10.82 10.30
N VAL A 26 -16.70 -10.09 10.18
CA VAL A 26 -16.73 -8.64 9.92
C VAL A 26 -16.48 -7.80 11.18
N TRP A 27 -16.55 -8.40 12.37
CA TRP A 27 -16.40 -7.71 13.66
C TRP A 27 -14.94 -7.51 14.08
N GLY A 28 -13.99 -7.94 13.25
CA GLY A 28 -12.55 -7.78 13.48
C GLY A 28 -11.91 -8.98 14.20
N PHE A 29 -10.66 -8.79 14.61
CA PHE A 29 -9.83 -9.83 15.20
C PHE A 29 -9.93 -9.81 16.72
N ASN A 30 -10.04 -10.98 17.35
CA ASN A 30 -10.11 -11.08 18.81
C ASN A 30 -8.72 -11.16 19.43
N LYS A 31 -7.71 -11.52 18.63
CA LYS A 31 -6.33 -11.67 19.09
C LYS A 31 -5.34 -11.00 18.14
N PRO A 32 -4.22 -10.45 18.65
CA PRO A 32 -3.20 -9.82 17.83
C PRO A 32 -2.62 -10.74 16.75
N GLU A 33 -2.46 -12.04 17.01
CA GLU A 33 -1.95 -13.00 16.03
C GLU A 33 -2.87 -13.18 14.82
N GLU A 34 -4.19 -13.10 15.02
CA GLU A 34 -5.17 -13.22 13.93
C GLU A 34 -5.09 -11.98 13.01
N LEU A 35 -4.89 -10.80 13.61
CA LEU A 35 -4.65 -9.56 12.86
C LEU A 35 -3.33 -9.65 12.10
N ALA A 36 -2.25 -10.10 12.73
CA ALA A 36 -0.94 -10.24 12.10
C ALA A 36 -0.99 -11.22 10.91
N ASP A 37 -1.64 -12.37 11.09
CA ASP A 37 -1.85 -13.35 10.02
C ASP A 37 -2.64 -12.77 8.86
N TRP A 38 -3.68 -11.96 9.14
CA TRP A 38 -4.44 -11.29 8.08
C TRP A 38 -3.64 -10.18 7.39
N VAL A 39 -2.89 -9.37 8.13
CA VAL A 39 -1.97 -8.36 7.58
C VAL A 39 -0.97 -9.03 6.64
N ALA A 40 -0.41 -10.18 7.01
CA ALA A 40 0.50 -10.94 6.17
C ALA A 40 -0.12 -11.44 4.85
N THR A 41 -1.45 -11.37 4.68
CA THR A 41 -2.11 -11.68 3.40
C THR A 41 -2.23 -10.50 2.45
N ARG A 42 -1.95 -9.27 2.93
CA ARG A 42 -2.05 -8.05 2.12
C ARG A 42 -0.96 -8.03 1.06
N THR A 43 -1.35 -7.87 -0.19
CA THR A 43 -0.47 -7.79 -1.36
C THR A 43 -0.83 -6.57 -2.20
N LEU A 44 0.17 -5.99 -2.87
CA LEU A 44 -0.04 -4.81 -3.71
C LEU A 44 -0.44 -5.26 -5.12
N TRP A 45 -1.47 -4.63 -5.68
CA TRP A 45 -1.98 -4.93 -7.00
C TRP A 45 -2.15 -3.65 -7.81
N VAL A 46 -2.01 -3.78 -9.13
CA VAL A 46 -2.29 -2.74 -10.11
C VAL A 46 -3.24 -3.28 -11.17
N GLY A 47 -4.23 -2.49 -11.55
CA GLY A 47 -5.10 -2.77 -12.69
C GLY A 47 -5.44 -1.50 -13.46
N ASN A 48 -6.21 -1.65 -14.54
CA ASN A 48 -6.78 -0.52 -15.26
C ASN A 48 -7.86 0.14 -14.41
N ALA A 49 -8.07 1.44 -14.61
CA ALA A 49 -9.10 2.20 -13.89
C ALA A 49 -10.54 1.70 -14.14
N ASP A 50 -10.77 0.96 -15.22
CA ASP A 50 -12.04 0.31 -15.53
C ASP A 50 -12.26 -1.03 -14.79
N GLY A 51 -11.30 -1.45 -13.95
CA GLY A 51 -11.31 -2.69 -13.19
C GLY A 51 -10.79 -3.92 -13.95
N SER A 52 -10.37 -3.77 -15.20
CA SER A 52 -9.75 -4.84 -15.97
C SER A 52 -8.23 -4.96 -15.70
N GLY A 53 -7.64 -6.10 -16.08
CA GLY A 53 -6.18 -6.25 -16.13
C GLY A 53 -5.47 -6.21 -14.77
N ALA A 54 -6.18 -6.49 -13.66
CA ALA A 54 -5.57 -6.51 -12.34
C ALA A 54 -4.51 -7.62 -12.20
N GLN A 55 -3.33 -7.25 -11.71
CA GLN A 55 -2.21 -8.15 -11.47
C GLN A 55 -1.46 -7.76 -10.18
N PRO A 56 -0.85 -8.72 -9.47
CA PRO A 56 -0.04 -8.44 -8.30
C PRO A 56 1.30 -7.81 -8.69
N LEU A 57 1.81 -6.91 -7.86
CA LEU A 57 3.20 -6.47 -7.89
C LEU A 57 3.98 -7.34 -6.90
N THR A 58 4.55 -8.44 -7.40
CA THR A 58 5.12 -9.49 -6.56
C THR A 58 6.33 -9.04 -5.76
N GLY A 59 7.14 -8.13 -6.29
CA GLY A 59 8.30 -7.59 -5.58
C GLY A 59 7.95 -6.69 -4.40
N ALA A 60 6.69 -6.22 -4.32
CA ALA A 60 6.22 -5.42 -3.20
C ALA A 60 6.12 -6.23 -1.90
N GLY A 61 6.14 -7.57 -2.00
CA GLY A 61 6.01 -8.48 -0.87
C GLY A 61 4.61 -8.47 -0.23
N ALA A 62 4.55 -8.98 0.99
CA ALA A 62 3.33 -9.11 1.78
C ALA A 62 3.28 -8.05 2.89
N GLY A 63 2.12 -7.90 3.55
CA GLY A 63 1.98 -6.95 4.67
C GLY A 63 1.90 -5.49 4.25
N VAL A 64 1.62 -5.23 2.97
CA VAL A 64 1.59 -3.88 2.41
C VAL A 64 0.31 -3.12 2.77
N TYR A 65 0.39 -1.79 2.83
CA TYR A 65 -0.77 -0.91 3.00
C TYR A 65 -0.51 0.50 2.45
N GLN A 66 -1.59 1.27 2.27
CA GLN A 66 -1.56 2.68 1.87
C GLN A 66 -0.69 2.99 0.62
N PRO A 67 -0.93 2.36 -0.54
CA PRO A 67 -0.22 2.71 -1.76
C PRO A 67 -0.61 4.10 -2.26
N ILE A 68 0.35 4.85 -2.79
CA ILE A 68 0.16 6.10 -3.51
C ILE A 68 1.03 6.12 -4.77
N TRP A 69 0.50 6.68 -5.86
CA TRP A 69 1.22 6.78 -7.13
C TRP A 69 2.20 7.95 -7.15
N SER A 70 3.32 7.78 -7.85
CA SER A 70 4.16 8.89 -8.26
C SER A 70 3.47 9.75 -9.32
N GLN A 71 3.85 11.03 -9.42
CA GLN A 71 3.21 12.00 -10.32
C GLN A 71 3.38 11.63 -11.80
N ASP A 72 4.49 11.00 -12.15
CA ASP A 72 4.84 10.51 -13.49
C ASP A 72 4.20 9.14 -13.82
N CYS A 73 3.36 8.61 -12.92
CA CYS A 73 2.66 7.35 -13.05
C CYS A 73 3.59 6.13 -13.18
N SER A 74 4.89 6.22 -12.88
CA SER A 74 5.84 5.13 -13.10
C SER A 74 6.10 4.27 -11.84
N HIS A 75 5.89 4.83 -10.66
CA HIS A 75 6.16 4.17 -9.39
C HIS A 75 4.97 4.24 -8.42
N ILE A 76 5.01 3.38 -7.42
CA ILE A 76 4.08 3.37 -6.29
C ILE A 76 4.90 3.39 -4.99
N LEU A 77 4.64 4.38 -4.14
CA LEU A 77 5.12 4.42 -2.76
C LEU A 77 4.10 3.71 -1.87
N TYR A 78 4.55 2.89 -0.93
CA TYR A 78 3.69 2.14 -0.03
C TYR A 78 4.39 1.88 1.30
N VAL A 79 3.62 1.43 2.29
CA VAL A 79 4.15 1.07 3.61
C VAL A 79 4.21 -0.45 3.74
N ARG A 80 5.32 -0.96 4.28
CA ARG A 80 5.51 -2.36 4.66
C ARG A 80 6.50 -2.43 5.82
N ASP A 81 6.21 -3.24 6.83
CA ASP A 81 7.07 -3.46 8.00
C ASP A 81 7.55 -2.15 8.64
N ASN A 82 6.64 -1.18 8.79
CA ASN A 82 6.93 0.14 9.36
C ASN A 82 8.06 0.91 8.62
N ALA A 83 8.18 0.68 7.33
CA ALA A 83 9.07 1.42 6.44
C ALA A 83 8.31 1.87 5.18
N LEU A 84 8.78 2.97 4.59
CA LEU A 84 8.38 3.41 3.27
C LEU A 84 9.19 2.66 2.22
N TRP A 85 8.48 2.12 1.25
CA TRP A 85 9.03 1.40 0.11
C TRP A 85 8.51 1.99 -1.18
N ILE A 86 9.29 1.90 -2.24
CA ILE A 86 8.91 2.28 -3.59
C ILE A 86 9.11 1.10 -4.53
N ILE A 87 8.22 0.94 -5.50
CA ILE A 87 8.30 -0.09 -6.55
C ILE A 87 7.86 0.46 -7.89
N ASP A 88 8.39 -0.08 -9.00
CA ASP A 88 7.88 0.16 -10.35
C ASP A 88 6.42 -0.33 -10.46
N ALA A 89 5.57 0.48 -11.08
CA ALA A 89 4.16 0.18 -11.26
C ALA A 89 3.87 -1.03 -12.17
N ASN A 90 4.88 -1.54 -12.87
CA ASN A 90 4.82 -2.74 -13.71
C ASN A 90 5.48 -3.96 -13.07
N ASP A 91 5.72 -3.91 -11.75
CA ASP A 91 6.46 -4.88 -10.94
C ASP A 91 7.98 -4.77 -11.11
N GLY A 92 8.73 -5.38 -10.19
CA GLY A 92 10.19 -5.27 -10.12
C GLY A 92 10.70 -5.41 -8.70
N GLU A 93 11.97 -5.10 -8.47
CA GLU A 93 12.51 -5.08 -7.11
C GLU A 93 12.07 -3.81 -6.37
N ALA A 94 11.51 -3.98 -5.18
CA ALA A 94 11.15 -2.85 -4.32
C ALA A 94 12.36 -2.30 -3.57
N GLU A 95 12.45 -0.98 -3.48
CA GLU A 95 13.50 -0.28 -2.75
C GLU A 95 12.94 0.31 -1.45
N LYS A 96 13.69 0.15 -0.34
CA LYS A 96 13.36 0.79 0.93
C LYS A 96 13.82 2.25 0.88
N VAL A 97 12.89 3.19 1.02
CA VAL A 97 13.15 4.63 1.04
C VAL A 97 13.57 5.10 2.43
N LEU A 98 12.78 4.74 3.45
CA LEU A 98 12.97 5.18 4.82
C LEU A 98 12.37 4.19 5.81
N GLU A 99 13.05 3.99 6.93
CA GLU A 99 12.52 3.26 8.08
C GLU A 99 11.84 4.24 9.05
N LEU A 100 10.56 4.03 9.37
CA LEU A 100 9.77 4.97 10.17
C LEU A 100 9.96 4.74 11.69
N TYR A 101 10.46 3.56 12.09
CA TYR A 101 10.76 3.23 13.50
C TYR A 101 11.95 2.28 13.61
N SER A 102 12.84 2.50 14.58
CA SER A 102 13.92 1.53 14.88
C SER A 102 13.57 0.50 15.97
N GLN A 103 12.42 0.58 16.65
CA GLN A 103 11.94 -0.42 17.63
C GLN A 103 10.44 -0.20 17.94
N GLY A 104 9.60 -1.23 17.72
CA GLY A 104 8.20 -1.29 18.19
C GLY A 104 7.23 -1.85 17.15
N GLU A 105 6.61 -3.01 17.42
CA GLU A 105 5.56 -3.59 16.58
C GLU A 105 4.27 -2.78 16.71
N ASP A 106 4.06 -1.81 15.82
CA ASP A 106 2.76 -1.17 15.65
C ASP A 106 2.03 -1.79 14.45
N LEU A 107 0.97 -2.56 14.73
CA LEU A 107 0.16 -3.28 13.74
C LEU A 107 -0.96 -2.41 13.13
N PHE A 108 -1.19 -1.21 13.68
CA PHE A 108 -2.27 -0.32 13.25
C PHE A 108 -1.88 0.60 12.09
N GLY A 109 -0.61 0.57 11.68
CA GLY A 109 -0.07 1.44 10.65
C GLY A 109 0.15 2.86 11.16
N PHE A 110 1.13 3.55 10.56
CA PHE A 110 1.38 4.94 10.88
C PHE A 110 0.25 5.82 10.32
N TYR A 111 -0.65 6.29 11.19
CA TYR A 111 -1.51 7.43 10.89
C TYR A 111 -0.71 8.72 11.05
N GLY A 112 0.27 8.91 10.18
CA GLY A 112 0.99 10.16 10.07
C GLY A 112 0.04 11.27 9.68
N PHE A 113 -0.03 12.32 10.49
CA PHE A 113 -0.61 13.60 10.09
C PHE A 113 0.20 14.14 8.91
N THR A 114 -0.27 13.94 7.68
CA THR A 114 0.20 14.75 6.56
C THR A 114 -0.47 16.10 6.69
N SER A 115 0.30 17.13 7.07
CA SER A 115 -0.20 18.48 6.88
C SER A 115 -0.39 18.67 5.38
N TYR A 116 -1.57 19.10 4.95
CA TYR A 116 -1.89 19.34 3.55
C TYR A 116 -0.81 20.19 2.84
N ARG A 117 0.01 20.96 3.58
CA ARG A 117 1.06 21.83 3.06
C ARG A 117 2.34 21.11 2.64
N ASP A 118 2.68 19.97 3.23
CA ASP A 118 3.92 19.24 2.86
C ASP A 118 3.74 18.43 1.58
N VAL A 119 2.50 18.04 1.28
CA VAL A 119 2.12 17.43 -0.01
C VAL A 119 2.34 18.41 -1.16
N TRP A 120 2.07 19.72 -0.97
CA TRP A 120 2.25 20.73 -2.03
C TRP A 120 3.70 21.08 -2.36
N ALA A 121 4.66 20.78 -1.48
CA ALA A 121 6.08 21.02 -1.77
C ALA A 121 6.64 20.04 -2.82
N TRP A 122 5.95 18.91 -3.06
CA TRP A 122 6.24 17.98 -4.15
C TRP A 122 5.57 18.35 -5.49
N TYR A 123 4.74 19.41 -5.51
CA TYR A 123 3.99 19.86 -6.68
C TYR A 123 4.59 21.10 -7.37
N GLN A 124 5.80 21.52 -7.00
CA GLN A 124 6.49 22.61 -7.67
C GLN A 124 7.95 22.28 -7.91
N GLU A 125 8.25 21.54 -8.98
CA GLU A 125 9.37 21.81 -9.92
C GLU A 125 9.02 21.29 -11.32
#